data_AF-A0A7X3H4E6-F1
#
_entry.id   AF-A0A7X3H4E6-F1
#
_cell.length_a   1.000
_cell.length_b   1.000
_cell.length_c   1.000
_cell.angle_alpha   90.00
_cell.angle_beta   90.00
_cell.angle_gamma   90.00
#
_symmetry.space_group_name_H-M   'P 1'
#
loop_
_entity.id
_entity.type
_entity.pdbx_description
1 polymer ?
#
loop_
_entity_poly.entity_id
_entity_poly.type
_entity_poly.pdbx_seq_one_letter_code
_entity_poly.pdbx_strand_id
1 'polypeptide(L)'
;MASQIQNTHEAKRATYIAAWLDGLLSIAKVIAGVLVGSAALIADGIHSFSDLITDGMVLAATHYGRQGPDQDHHYGHGRIETLATLLLGSVLIFVAGGIAWSSLHRLLSGAQVSPPGIWAISLAVAALLAKEWLFHYTMRVAKRVKSRLLEANAWHSRSDVLSTAVVLVAMLAAQFGAGWVDAIAAVIVGLLVGKVGWDLLWESARELVDTALPEDAQHKMHEVAESVPGVENVHDLRTRQSAGWAMVDLHVVVGSRISVSEAHEIGNEVSRRLRRTYPALTDVTFHIDPEDDQGKGDPSRFPGLPLRPDVETALGHRWSHLPIWHALTALQLHYLNDKVSVSLIIDDDSDDSLDETLESLPTQLKSMANDLSWLGEIEIVKVMAR
;
A
#
# COMPACT_ATOMS: atom_id res chain seq x y z
N MET A 1 -22.99 -11.30 -21.82
CA MET A 1 -21.71 -11.13 -22.55
C MET A 1 -21.76 -10.05 -23.63
N ALA A 2 -22.65 -10.10 -24.62
CA ALA A 2 -22.71 -9.09 -25.69
C ALA A 2 -22.90 -7.64 -25.18
N SER A 3 -23.77 -7.41 -24.19
CA SER A 3 -23.97 -6.07 -23.59
C SER A 3 -22.76 -5.56 -22.80
N GLN A 4 -22.04 -6.46 -22.10
CA GLN A 4 -20.81 -6.10 -21.36
C GLN A 4 -19.66 -5.75 -22.31
N ILE A 5 -19.51 -6.49 -23.41
CA ILE A 5 -18.51 -6.22 -24.46
C ILE A 5 -18.84 -4.89 -25.16
N GLN A 6 -20.12 -4.65 -25.48
CA GLN A 6 -20.56 -3.40 -26.09
C GLN A 6 -20.34 -2.19 -25.17
N ASN A 7 -20.65 -2.30 -23.87
CA ASN A 7 -20.39 -1.26 -22.89
C ASN A 7 -18.89 -0.95 -22.73
N THR A 8 -18.00 -1.95 -22.81
CA THR A 8 -16.55 -1.73 -22.76
C THR A 8 -16.02 -1.07 -24.02
N HIS A 9 -16.55 -1.40 -25.19
CA HIS A 9 -16.19 -0.72 -26.44
C HIS A 9 -16.65 0.73 -26.48
N GLU A 10 -17.87 1.03 -26.01
CA GLU A 10 -18.36 2.41 -25.93
C GLU A 10 -17.54 3.26 -24.95
N ALA A 11 -17.20 2.71 -23.79
CA ALA A 11 -16.35 3.37 -22.81
C ALA A 11 -14.96 3.66 -23.38
N LYS A 12 -14.31 2.68 -24.01
CA LYS A 12 -12.99 2.86 -24.66
C LYS A 12 -13.04 3.92 -25.76
N ARG A 13 -14.06 3.89 -26.62
CA ARG A 13 -14.23 4.91 -27.67
C ARG A 13 -14.36 6.31 -27.08
N ALA A 14 -15.14 6.48 -26.01
CA ALA A 14 -15.28 7.77 -25.36
C ALA A 14 -13.97 8.27 -24.78
N THR A 15 -13.20 7.41 -24.11
CA THR A 15 -11.86 7.74 -23.59
C THR A 15 -10.89 8.11 -24.71
N TYR A 16 -10.88 7.39 -25.84
CA TYR A 16 -10.00 7.74 -26.97
C TYR A 16 -10.38 9.07 -27.63
N ILE A 17 -11.68 9.35 -27.79
CA ILE A 17 -12.15 10.63 -28.33
C ILE A 17 -11.75 11.78 -27.39
N ALA A 18 -11.90 11.61 -26.08
CA ALA A 18 -11.47 12.58 -25.07
C ALA A 18 -9.97 12.84 -25.18
N ALA A 19 -9.15 11.79 -25.10
CA ALA A 19 -7.69 11.91 -25.15
C ALA A 19 -7.19 12.60 -26.43
N TRP A 20 -7.74 12.24 -27.60
CA TRP A 20 -7.36 12.88 -28.87
C TRP A 20 -7.76 14.36 -28.93
N LEU A 21 -8.97 14.69 -28.47
CA LEU A 21 -9.45 16.07 -28.47
C LEU A 21 -8.65 16.93 -27.49
N ASP A 22 -8.41 16.44 -26.27
CA ASP A 22 -7.65 17.15 -25.25
C ASP A 22 -6.20 17.38 -25.68
N GLY A 23 -5.56 16.38 -26.30
CA GLY A 23 -4.21 16.52 -26.86
C GLY A 23 -4.13 17.56 -27.97
N LEU A 24 -5.07 17.52 -28.92
CA LEU A 24 -5.09 18.48 -30.01
C LEU A 24 -5.32 19.91 -29.49
N LEU A 25 -6.29 20.09 -28.59
CA LEU A 25 -6.61 21.39 -28.00
C LEU A 25 -5.45 21.92 -27.15
N SER A 26 -4.80 21.06 -26.37
CA SER A 26 -3.63 21.42 -25.56
C SER A 26 -2.49 21.96 -26.43
N ILE A 27 -2.08 21.21 -27.46
CA ILE A 27 -1.01 21.63 -28.37
C ILE A 27 -1.37 22.95 -29.06
N ALA A 28 -2.62 23.08 -29.53
CA ALA A 28 -3.10 24.30 -30.16
C ALA A 28 -3.04 25.51 -29.21
N LYS A 29 -3.46 25.36 -27.95
CA LYS A 29 -3.40 26.41 -26.91
C LYS A 29 -1.97 26.82 -26.61
N VAL A 30 -1.04 25.86 -26.44
CA VAL A 30 0.37 26.18 -26.17
C VAL A 30 0.99 26.96 -27.32
N ILE A 31 0.80 26.50 -28.57
CA ILE A 31 1.30 27.19 -29.76
C ILE A 31 0.71 28.60 -29.85
N ALA A 32 -0.60 28.73 -29.68
CA ALA A 32 -1.27 30.03 -29.75
C ALA A 32 -0.83 30.97 -28.63
N GLY A 33 -0.67 30.47 -27.41
CA GLY A 33 -0.19 31.22 -26.26
C GLY A 33 1.23 31.74 -26.48
N VAL A 34 2.13 30.95 -27.07
CA VAL A 34 3.48 31.39 -27.44
C VAL A 34 3.45 32.46 -28.52
N LEU A 35 2.67 32.26 -29.59
CA LEU A 35 2.58 33.20 -30.72
C LEU A 35 2.01 34.57 -30.29
N VAL A 36 1.12 34.57 -29.31
CA VAL A 36 0.41 35.77 -28.85
C VAL A 36 1.02 36.34 -27.56
N GLY A 37 1.95 35.61 -26.93
CA GLY A 37 2.59 36.01 -25.69
C GLY A 37 1.69 35.95 -24.45
N SER A 38 0.60 35.19 -24.47
CA SER A 38 -0.31 34.98 -23.33
C SER A 38 0.22 33.87 -22.43
N ALA A 39 0.64 34.24 -21.22
CA ALA A 39 1.14 33.27 -20.25
C ALA A 39 0.00 32.40 -19.71
N ALA A 40 -1.21 32.96 -19.58
CA ALA A 40 -2.37 32.23 -19.10
C ALA A 40 -2.79 31.12 -20.08
N LEU A 41 -2.77 31.41 -21.38
CA LEU A 41 -3.10 30.42 -22.41
C LEU A 41 -2.05 29.32 -22.53
N ILE A 42 -0.76 29.67 -22.36
CA ILE A 42 0.32 28.67 -22.26
C ILE A 42 0.09 27.77 -21.04
N ALA A 43 -0.23 28.35 -19.88
CA ALA A 43 -0.45 27.61 -18.65
C ALA A 43 -1.62 26.63 -18.73
N ASP A 44 -2.76 27.07 -19.28
CA ASP A 44 -3.94 26.22 -19.49
C ASP A 44 -3.71 25.14 -20.56
N GLY A 45 -2.91 25.46 -21.59
CA GLY A 45 -2.45 24.48 -22.57
C GLY A 45 -1.56 23.40 -21.96
N ILE A 46 -0.58 23.79 -21.15
CA ILE A 46 0.31 22.88 -20.41
C ILE A 46 -0.47 22.04 -19.41
N HIS A 47 -1.38 22.64 -18.64
CA HIS A 47 -2.27 21.91 -17.71
C HIS A 47 -2.99 20.78 -18.45
N SER A 48 -3.68 21.13 -19.55
CA SER A 48 -4.40 20.13 -20.36
C SER A 48 -3.47 19.09 -21.01
N PHE A 49 -2.21 19.45 -21.31
CA PHE A 49 -1.23 18.52 -21.87
C PHE A 49 -0.80 17.48 -20.83
N SER A 50 -0.56 17.98 -19.63
CA SER A 50 -0.15 17.20 -18.47
C SER A 50 -1.21 16.17 -18.09
N ASP A 51 -2.49 16.52 -18.17
CA ASP A 51 -3.59 15.58 -17.95
C ASP A 51 -3.54 14.42 -18.97
N LEU A 52 -3.32 14.73 -20.26
CA LEU A 52 -3.18 13.70 -21.29
C LEU A 52 -1.94 12.80 -21.06
N ILE A 53 -0.80 13.39 -20.67
CA ILE A 53 0.39 12.61 -20.32
C ILE A 53 0.11 11.75 -19.10
N THR A 54 -0.59 12.26 -18.10
CA THR A 54 -0.98 11.53 -16.89
C THR A 54 -1.81 10.30 -17.27
N ASP A 55 -2.86 10.49 -18.08
CA ASP A 55 -3.69 9.39 -18.57
C ASP A 55 -2.89 8.35 -19.36
N GLY A 56 -1.99 8.80 -20.24
CA GLY A 56 -1.10 7.93 -21.00
C GLY A 56 -0.11 7.17 -20.12
N MET A 57 0.48 7.84 -19.13
CA MET A 57 1.38 7.24 -18.15
C MET A 57 0.65 6.24 -17.28
N VAL A 58 -0.54 6.55 -16.77
CA VAL A 58 -1.36 5.61 -16.01
C VAL A 58 -1.66 4.37 -16.85
N LEU A 59 -2.02 4.52 -18.13
CA LEU A 59 -2.24 3.38 -19.02
C LEU A 59 -0.98 2.54 -19.26
N ALA A 60 0.16 3.19 -19.50
CA ALA A 60 1.44 2.50 -19.71
C ALA A 60 1.93 1.84 -18.41
N ALA A 61 1.92 2.56 -17.30
CA ALA A 61 2.27 2.09 -15.97
C ALA A 61 1.36 0.95 -15.53
N THR A 62 0.07 1.00 -15.81
CA THR A 62 -0.83 -0.14 -15.57
C THR A 62 -0.42 -1.36 -16.40
N HIS A 63 0.08 -1.19 -17.62
CA HIS A 63 0.55 -2.30 -18.45
C HIS A 63 1.85 -2.92 -17.90
N TYR A 64 2.83 -2.11 -17.53
CA TYR A 64 4.12 -2.58 -16.99
C TYR A 64 4.02 -3.02 -15.53
N GLY A 65 3.26 -2.30 -14.69
CA GLY A 65 3.08 -2.55 -13.27
C GLY A 65 2.22 -3.78 -12.95
N ARG A 66 1.37 -4.22 -13.89
CA ARG A 66 0.62 -5.49 -13.76
C ARG A 66 1.43 -6.73 -14.14
N GLN A 67 2.69 -6.57 -14.51
CA GLN A 67 3.59 -7.70 -14.67
C GLN A 67 3.85 -8.32 -13.31
N GLY A 68 3.56 -9.63 -13.21
CA GLY A 68 3.76 -10.39 -11.99
C GLY A 68 5.24 -10.48 -11.60
N PRO A 69 5.53 -11.14 -10.47
CA PRO A 69 6.89 -11.40 -10.03
C PRO A 69 7.73 -12.12 -11.10
N ASP A 70 9.00 -11.75 -11.20
CA ASP A 70 10.01 -12.43 -12.00
C ASP A 70 11.28 -12.70 -11.17
N GLN A 71 12.38 -13.11 -11.82
CA GLN A 71 13.63 -13.47 -11.14
C GLN A 71 14.33 -12.27 -10.48
N ASP A 72 14.17 -11.07 -11.05
CA ASP A 72 14.80 -9.85 -10.55
C ASP A 72 13.85 -9.05 -9.64
N HIS A 73 12.54 -9.33 -9.70
CA HIS A 73 11.47 -8.62 -8.99
C HIS A 73 10.49 -9.60 -8.31
N HIS A 74 10.88 -10.16 -7.16
CA HIS A 74 10.06 -11.13 -6.41
C HIS A 74 8.70 -10.60 -5.93
N TYR A 75 8.53 -9.28 -5.80
CA TYR A 75 7.26 -8.63 -5.43
C TYR A 75 6.51 -8.04 -6.65
N GLY A 76 7.00 -8.28 -7.86
CA GLY A 76 6.45 -7.75 -9.11
C GLY A 76 6.84 -6.31 -9.41
N HIS A 77 6.24 -5.75 -10.45
CA HIS A 77 6.66 -4.50 -11.08
C HIS A 77 5.84 -3.28 -10.69
N GLY A 78 4.95 -3.41 -9.70
CA GLY A 78 4.00 -2.36 -9.35
C GLY A 78 4.65 -1.01 -9.06
N ARG A 79 5.83 -0.98 -8.41
CA ARG A 79 6.54 0.27 -8.08
C ARG A 79 6.97 1.10 -9.29
N ILE A 80 6.97 0.54 -10.50
CA ILE A 80 7.20 1.32 -11.74
C ILE A 80 6.11 2.38 -11.91
N GLU A 81 4.87 2.08 -11.52
CA GLU A 81 3.77 3.03 -11.55
C GLU A 81 3.98 4.18 -10.57
N THR A 82 4.41 3.86 -9.36
CA THR A 82 4.78 4.84 -8.33
C THR A 82 5.90 5.76 -8.82
N LEU A 83 6.94 5.20 -9.44
CA LEU A 83 8.07 5.97 -9.98
C LEU A 83 7.66 6.87 -11.16
N ALA A 84 6.81 6.36 -12.06
CA ALA A 84 6.29 7.16 -13.18
C ALA A 84 5.45 8.34 -12.66
N THR A 85 4.60 8.11 -11.66
CA THR A 85 3.74 9.12 -11.03
C THR A 85 4.58 10.17 -10.28
N LEU A 86 5.63 9.73 -9.56
CA LEU A 86 6.59 10.62 -8.90
C LEU A 86 7.31 11.55 -9.90
N LEU A 87 7.80 10.98 -11.01
CA LEU A 87 8.50 11.74 -12.05
C LEU A 87 7.55 12.77 -12.69
N LEU A 88 6.33 12.35 -13.00
CA LEU A 88 5.30 13.21 -13.56
C LEU A 88 4.99 14.38 -12.62
N GLY A 89 4.68 14.11 -11.34
CA GLY A 89 4.45 15.14 -10.34
C GLY A 89 5.61 16.14 -10.23
N SER A 90 6.84 15.65 -10.30
CA SER A 90 8.06 16.47 -10.31
C SER A 90 8.14 17.40 -11.53
N VAL A 91 7.84 16.89 -12.72
CA VAL A 91 7.80 17.69 -13.96
C VAL A 91 6.72 18.75 -13.89
N LEU A 92 5.53 18.42 -13.36
CA LEU A 92 4.44 19.37 -13.21
C LEU A 92 4.80 20.53 -12.29
N ILE A 93 5.40 20.25 -11.13
CA ILE A 93 5.86 21.28 -10.20
C ILE A 93 6.91 22.17 -10.86
N PHE A 94 7.86 21.58 -11.60
CA PHE A 94 8.90 22.35 -12.29
C PHE A 94 8.30 23.31 -13.33
N VAL A 95 7.39 22.82 -14.18
CA VAL A 95 6.75 23.62 -15.21
C VAL A 95 5.83 24.69 -14.59
N ALA A 96 5.03 24.33 -13.59
CA ALA A 96 4.21 25.26 -12.81
C ALA A 96 5.03 26.39 -12.18
N GLY A 97 6.17 26.05 -11.58
CA GLY A 97 7.12 27.00 -11.01
C GLY A 97 7.68 27.95 -12.07
N GLY A 98 8.04 27.45 -13.25
CA GLY A 98 8.50 28.27 -14.38
C GLY A 98 7.43 29.26 -14.89
N ILE A 99 6.17 28.81 -14.99
CA ILE A 99 5.04 29.66 -15.39
C ILE A 99 4.77 30.72 -14.33
N ALA A 100 4.68 30.33 -13.06
CA ALA A 100 4.42 31.24 -11.96
C ALA A 100 5.53 32.29 -11.82
N TRP A 101 6.80 31.87 -11.90
CA TRP A 101 7.95 32.76 -11.84
C TRP A 101 7.96 33.77 -13.00
N SER A 102 7.81 33.29 -14.24
CA SER A 102 7.82 34.16 -15.42
C SER A 102 6.64 35.14 -15.43
N SER A 103 5.46 34.70 -14.97
CA SER A 103 4.25 35.53 -14.89
C SER A 103 4.34 36.56 -13.76
N LEU A 104 4.89 36.17 -12.61
CA LEU A 104 5.15 37.09 -11.49
C LEU A 104 6.18 38.15 -11.88
N HIS A 105 7.26 37.77 -12.56
CA HIS A 105 8.27 38.70 -13.05
C HIS A 105 7.66 39.70 -14.06
N ARG A 106 6.80 39.24 -14.97
CA ARG A 106 6.05 40.13 -15.90
C ARG A 106 5.13 41.10 -15.16
N LEU A 107 4.44 40.63 -14.12
CA LEU A 107 3.55 41.46 -13.31
C LEU A 107 4.33 42.55 -12.56
N LEU A 108 5.47 42.21 -11.96
CA LEU A 108 6.30 43.15 -11.20
C LEU A 108 7.08 44.14 -12.07
N SER A 109 7.48 43.73 -13.28
CA SER A 109 8.20 44.60 -14.22
C SER A 109 7.29 45.59 -14.96
N GLY A 110 5.96 45.47 -14.82
CA GLY A 110 5.00 46.32 -15.52
C GLY A 110 5.05 46.17 -17.04
N ALA A 111 5.55 45.03 -17.54
CA ALA A 111 5.66 44.78 -18.97
C ALA A 111 4.27 44.82 -19.63
N GLN A 112 4.08 45.71 -20.61
CA GLN A 112 2.84 45.75 -21.37
C GLN A 112 2.76 44.53 -22.30
N VAL A 113 1.75 43.70 -22.08
CA VAL A 113 1.43 42.57 -22.95
C VAL A 113 0.52 43.09 -24.05
N SER A 114 0.92 42.91 -25.31
CA SER A 114 0.06 43.21 -26.45
C SER A 114 -1.26 42.44 -26.31
N PRO A 115 -2.43 43.07 -26.56
CA PRO A 115 -3.71 42.39 -26.49
C PRO A 115 -3.69 41.14 -27.37
N PRO A 116 -4.21 40.01 -26.88
CA PRO A 116 -4.25 38.79 -27.67
C PRO A 116 -4.95 39.00 -29.02
N GLY A 117 -4.43 38.42 -30.10
CA GLY A 117 -5.13 38.49 -31.38
C GLY A 117 -6.54 37.87 -31.28
N ILE A 118 -7.52 38.44 -31.98
CA ILE A 118 -8.92 37.94 -32.00
C ILE A 118 -8.96 36.44 -32.33
N TRP A 119 -8.06 35.96 -33.19
CA TRP A 119 -7.96 34.54 -33.53
C TRP A 119 -7.61 33.63 -32.33
N ALA A 120 -6.80 34.09 -31.37
CA ALA A 120 -6.44 33.31 -30.19
C ALA A 120 -7.59 33.27 -29.17
N ILE A 121 -8.35 34.37 -29.06
CA ILE A 121 -9.60 34.39 -28.30
C ILE A 121 -10.61 33.40 -28.92
N SER A 122 -10.77 33.43 -30.25
CA SER A 122 -11.62 32.47 -30.96
C SER A 122 -11.20 31.02 -30.73
N LEU A 123 -9.89 30.74 -30.70
CA LEU A 123 -9.36 29.42 -30.36
C LEU A 123 -9.70 29.02 -28.92
N ALA A 124 -9.52 29.91 -27.94
CA ALA A 124 -9.85 29.64 -26.54
C ALA A 124 -11.36 29.37 -26.35
N VAL A 125 -12.22 30.15 -27.03
CA VAL A 125 -13.67 29.91 -27.06
C VAL A 125 -13.99 28.56 -27.70
N ALA A 126 -13.39 28.24 -28.84
CA ALA A 126 -13.59 26.95 -29.50
C ALA A 126 -13.16 25.78 -28.61
N ALA A 127 -12.03 25.91 -27.91
CA ALA A 127 -11.55 24.91 -26.96
C ALA A 127 -12.50 24.74 -25.75
N LEU A 128 -13.01 25.84 -25.20
CA LEU A 128 -13.99 25.83 -24.11
C LEU A 128 -15.28 25.11 -24.54
N LEU A 129 -15.81 25.43 -25.72
CA LEU A 129 -17.00 24.77 -26.27
C LEU A 129 -16.76 23.29 -26.58
N ALA A 130 -15.57 22.95 -27.07
CA ALA A 130 -15.18 21.57 -27.35
C ALA A 130 -15.09 20.74 -26.06
N LYS A 131 -14.47 21.26 -24.99
CA LYS A 131 -14.44 20.59 -23.67
C LYS A 131 -15.84 20.50 -23.04
N GLU A 132 -16.68 21.52 -23.18
CA GLU A 132 -18.08 21.48 -22.72
C GLU A 132 -18.89 20.39 -23.43
N TRP A 133 -18.73 20.29 -24.76
CA TRP A 133 -19.32 19.22 -25.55
C TRP A 133 -18.81 17.84 -25.11
N LEU A 134 -17.50 17.72 -24.88
CA LEU A 134 -16.87 16.49 -24.43
C LEU A 134 -17.41 16.04 -23.06
N PHE A 135 -17.57 16.96 -22.11
CA PHE A 135 -18.22 16.70 -20.83
C PHE A 135 -19.61 16.08 -21.02
N HIS A 136 -20.47 16.71 -21.83
CA HIS A 136 -21.81 16.19 -22.08
C HIS A 136 -21.80 14.85 -22.81
N TYR A 137 -20.88 14.65 -23.75
CA TYR A 137 -20.72 13.39 -24.46
C TYR A 137 -20.30 12.27 -23.49
N THR A 138 -19.22 12.45 -22.74
CA THR A 138 -18.69 11.48 -21.78
C THR A 138 -19.70 11.19 -20.68
N MET A 139 -20.40 12.19 -20.14
CA MET A 139 -21.46 12.02 -19.14
C MET A 139 -22.64 11.18 -19.68
N ARG A 140 -23.06 11.41 -20.94
CA ARG A 140 -24.11 10.58 -21.57
C ARG A 140 -23.67 9.13 -21.76
N VAL A 141 -22.40 8.89 -22.07
CA VAL A 141 -21.85 7.53 -22.18
C VAL A 141 -21.77 6.90 -20.78
N ALA A 142 -21.23 7.62 -19.79
CA ALA A 142 -21.05 7.17 -18.42
C ALA A 142 -22.35 6.67 -17.78
N LYS A 143 -23.43 7.46 -17.92
CA LYS A 143 -24.77 7.09 -17.43
C LYS A 143 -25.35 5.87 -18.15
N ARG A 144 -25.11 5.72 -19.45
CA ARG A 144 -25.57 4.56 -20.24
C ARG A 144 -24.87 3.28 -19.83
N VAL A 145 -23.55 3.32 -19.67
CA VAL A 145 -22.75 2.15 -19.27
C VAL A 145 -22.70 1.94 -17.74
N LYS A 146 -23.35 2.82 -16.96
CA LYS A 146 -23.39 2.84 -15.49
C LYS A 146 -21.97 2.80 -14.87
N SER A 147 -21.05 3.57 -15.43
CA SER A 147 -19.66 3.61 -14.96
C SER A 147 -19.38 4.86 -14.12
N ARG A 148 -19.19 4.67 -12.82
CA ARG A 148 -18.77 5.75 -11.89
C ARG A 148 -17.42 6.35 -12.26
N LEU A 149 -16.52 5.54 -12.84
CA LEU A 149 -15.20 5.99 -13.30
C LEU A 149 -15.34 6.98 -14.48
N LEU A 150 -16.20 6.68 -15.46
CA LEU A 150 -16.44 7.62 -16.56
C LEU A 150 -17.19 8.87 -16.09
N GLU A 151 -18.06 8.77 -15.07
CA GLU A 151 -18.70 9.94 -14.46
C GLU A 151 -17.68 10.84 -13.79
N ALA A 152 -16.74 10.27 -13.03
CA ALA A 152 -15.64 11.01 -12.41
C ALA A 152 -14.76 11.71 -13.47
N ASN A 153 -14.40 11.00 -14.54
CA ASN A 153 -13.62 11.57 -15.64
C ASN A 153 -14.34 12.73 -16.34
N ALA A 154 -15.66 12.62 -16.53
CA ALA A 154 -16.45 13.73 -17.08
C ALA A 154 -16.40 14.96 -16.16
N TRP A 155 -16.58 14.78 -14.84
CA TRP A 155 -16.47 15.88 -13.88
C TRP A 155 -15.07 16.50 -13.83
N HIS A 156 -14.03 15.70 -14.00
CA HIS A 156 -12.66 16.18 -14.12
C HIS A 156 -12.50 17.10 -15.34
N SER A 157 -12.92 16.64 -16.53
CA SER A 157 -12.95 17.46 -17.75
C SER A 157 -13.77 18.75 -17.58
N ARG A 158 -14.84 18.73 -16.78
CA ARG A 158 -15.61 19.94 -16.45
C ARG A 158 -14.85 20.92 -15.57
N SER A 159 -13.99 20.43 -14.66
CA SER A 159 -13.09 21.30 -13.88
C SER A 159 -12.14 22.06 -14.81
N ASP A 160 -11.64 21.43 -15.87
CA ASP A 160 -10.77 22.11 -16.83
C ASP A 160 -11.48 23.21 -17.62
N VAL A 161 -12.75 23.02 -17.94
CA VAL A 161 -13.57 24.07 -18.58
C VAL A 161 -13.55 25.34 -17.73
N LEU A 162 -13.59 25.21 -16.39
CA LEU A 162 -13.51 26.35 -15.48
C LEU A 162 -12.14 27.02 -15.54
N SER A 163 -11.05 26.25 -15.59
CA SER A 163 -9.69 26.79 -15.77
C SER A 163 -9.56 27.56 -17.10
N THR A 164 -10.01 26.96 -18.20
CA THR A 164 -10.02 27.62 -19.52
C THR A 164 -10.91 28.86 -19.54
N ALA A 165 -12.01 28.89 -18.77
CA ALA A 165 -12.86 30.07 -18.63
C ALA A 165 -12.13 31.23 -17.93
N VAL A 166 -11.33 30.94 -16.89
CA VAL A 166 -10.48 31.95 -16.23
C VAL A 166 -9.50 32.58 -17.23
N VAL A 167 -8.86 31.76 -18.07
CA VAL A 167 -7.97 32.24 -19.13
C VAL A 167 -8.71 33.10 -20.16
N LEU A 168 -9.89 32.66 -20.60
CA LEU A 168 -10.69 33.42 -21.56
C LEU A 168 -11.09 34.80 -21.01
N VAL A 169 -11.49 34.88 -19.74
CA VAL A 169 -11.79 36.16 -19.06
C VAL A 169 -10.54 37.04 -19.05
N ALA A 170 -9.36 36.49 -18.76
CA ALA A 170 -8.11 37.23 -18.76
C ALA A 170 -7.73 37.76 -20.15
N MET A 171 -7.90 36.94 -21.20
CA MET A 171 -7.66 37.34 -22.58
C MET A 171 -8.61 38.44 -23.06
N LEU A 172 -9.88 38.38 -22.64
CA LEU A 172 -10.87 39.43 -22.93
C LEU A 172 -10.53 40.72 -22.18
N ALA A 173 -10.16 40.64 -20.89
CA ALA A 173 -9.74 41.79 -20.11
C ALA A 173 -8.51 42.49 -20.72
N ALA A 174 -7.57 41.72 -21.28
CA ALA A 174 -6.42 42.26 -21.99
C ALA A 174 -6.79 43.10 -23.23
N GLN A 175 -7.93 42.84 -23.88
CA GLN A 175 -8.43 43.70 -24.99
C GLN A 175 -8.77 45.12 -24.54
N PHE A 176 -9.19 45.28 -23.28
CA PHE A 176 -9.57 46.56 -22.70
C PHE A 176 -8.38 47.26 -21.99
N GLY A 177 -7.14 46.82 -22.26
CA GLY A 177 -5.93 47.37 -21.66
C GLY A 177 -5.55 46.77 -20.30
N ALA A 178 -6.29 45.77 -19.81
CA ALA A 178 -6.00 45.09 -18.55
C ALA A 178 -5.09 43.85 -18.74
N GLY A 179 -3.96 44.01 -19.45
CA GLY A 179 -3.02 42.90 -19.75
C GLY A 179 -2.40 42.25 -18.51
N TRP A 180 -2.37 42.95 -17.37
CA TRP A 180 -1.92 42.40 -16.08
C TRP A 180 -2.82 41.26 -15.58
N VAL A 181 -4.07 41.17 -16.03
CA VAL A 181 -5.01 40.10 -15.68
C VAL A 181 -4.53 38.76 -16.24
N ASP A 182 -3.88 38.74 -17.42
CA ASP A 182 -3.26 37.54 -18.00
C ASP A 182 -2.16 36.98 -17.10
N ALA A 183 -1.29 37.85 -16.57
CA ALA A 183 -0.24 37.44 -15.64
C ALA A 183 -0.80 36.87 -14.33
N ILE A 184 -1.86 37.45 -13.79
CA ILE A 184 -2.53 36.92 -12.59
C ILE A 184 -3.17 35.57 -12.89
N ALA A 185 -3.91 35.46 -14.01
CA ALA A 185 -4.52 34.20 -14.41
C ALA A 185 -3.48 33.10 -14.62
N ALA A 186 -2.33 33.42 -15.22
CA ALA A 186 -1.21 32.50 -15.39
C ALA A 186 -0.61 32.04 -14.05
N VAL A 187 -0.46 32.92 -13.06
CA VAL A 187 -0.03 32.54 -11.71
C VAL A 187 -1.05 31.62 -11.06
N ILE A 188 -2.35 31.94 -11.13
CA ILE A 188 -3.42 31.11 -10.56
C ILE A 188 -3.42 29.71 -11.17
N VAL A 189 -3.40 29.61 -12.51
CA VAL A 189 -3.35 28.32 -13.21
C VAL A 189 -2.05 27.58 -12.90
N GLY A 190 -0.91 28.28 -12.85
CA GLY A 190 0.37 27.69 -12.45
C GLY A 190 0.32 27.09 -11.04
N LEU A 191 -0.28 27.78 -10.07
CA LEU A 191 -0.46 27.25 -8.71
C LEU A 191 -1.40 26.03 -8.67
N LEU A 192 -2.46 26.02 -9.49
CA LEU A 192 -3.36 24.88 -9.62
C LEU A 192 -2.63 23.64 -10.15
N VAL A 193 -1.87 23.80 -11.24
CA VAL A 193 -1.02 22.74 -11.82
C VAL A 193 0.01 22.26 -10.81
N GLY A 194 0.68 23.20 -10.12
CA GLY A 194 1.68 22.89 -9.10
C GLY A 194 1.10 22.11 -7.93
N LYS A 195 -0.13 22.42 -7.51
CA LYS A 195 -0.86 21.64 -6.49
C LYS A 195 -1.10 20.20 -6.94
N VAL A 196 -1.59 19.99 -8.17
CA VAL A 196 -1.80 18.65 -8.72
C VAL A 196 -0.48 17.87 -8.76
N GLY A 197 0.59 18.51 -9.26
CA GLY A 197 1.92 17.91 -9.26
C GLY A 197 2.44 17.57 -7.87
N TRP A 198 2.20 18.43 -6.88
CA TRP A 198 2.55 18.20 -5.48
C TRP A 198 1.79 17.03 -4.86
N ASP A 199 0.47 16.96 -5.08
CA ASP A 199 -0.36 15.89 -4.54
C ASP A 199 0.11 14.53 -5.10
N LEU A 200 0.38 14.43 -6.41
CA LEU A 200 0.95 13.24 -7.06
C LEU A 200 2.35 12.87 -6.54
N LEU A 201 3.25 13.85 -6.42
CA LEU A 201 4.61 13.65 -5.93
C LEU A 201 4.58 13.15 -4.49
N TRP A 202 3.80 13.80 -3.63
CA TRP A 202 3.75 13.50 -2.20
C TRP A 202 3.14 12.13 -1.94
N GLU A 203 2.05 11.78 -2.62
CA GLU A 203 1.44 10.46 -2.52
C GLU A 203 2.41 9.35 -2.97
N SER A 204 3.05 9.52 -4.13
CA SER A 204 4.03 8.56 -4.66
C SER A 204 5.27 8.43 -3.76
N ALA A 205 5.75 9.54 -3.21
CA ALA A 205 6.90 9.54 -2.29
C ALA A 205 6.58 8.80 -0.99
N ARG A 206 5.38 8.99 -0.44
CA ARG A 206 4.91 8.28 0.76
C ARG A 206 4.81 6.78 0.52
N GLU A 207 4.31 6.38 -0.64
CA GLU A 207 4.25 4.98 -1.03
C GLU A 207 5.66 4.38 -1.17
N LEU A 208 6.62 5.12 -1.73
CA LEU A 208 7.99 4.64 -1.93
C LEU A 208 8.76 4.42 -0.62
N VAL A 209 8.40 5.15 0.44
CA VAL A 209 8.99 4.99 1.79
C VAL A 209 8.19 4.02 2.68
N ASP A 210 7.34 3.17 2.08
CA ASP A 210 6.54 2.16 2.77
C ASP A 210 5.64 2.76 3.87
N THR A 211 4.99 3.89 3.58
CA THR A 211 4.07 4.51 4.54
C THR A 211 2.93 3.55 4.91
N ALA A 212 2.65 3.50 6.20
CA ALA A 212 1.58 2.68 6.76
C ALA A 212 0.19 3.06 6.23
N LEU A 213 -0.74 2.11 6.30
CA LEU A 213 -2.17 2.37 6.09
C LEU A 213 -2.71 3.37 7.13
N PRO A 214 -3.84 4.03 6.87
CA PRO A 214 -4.52 4.84 7.88
C PRO A 214 -4.75 4.07 9.19
N GLU A 215 -4.63 4.74 10.34
CA GLU A 215 -4.76 4.11 11.66
C GLU A 215 -6.09 3.37 11.84
N ASP A 216 -7.20 3.90 11.29
CA ASP A 216 -8.50 3.25 11.37
C ASP A 216 -8.54 1.90 10.62
N ALA A 217 -7.81 1.79 9.51
CA ALA A 217 -7.65 0.53 8.80
C ALA A 217 -6.78 -0.45 9.61
N GLN A 218 -5.68 0.03 10.21
CA GLN A 218 -4.82 -0.80 11.06
C GLN A 218 -5.57 -1.36 12.27
N HIS A 219 -6.35 -0.53 12.97
CA HIS A 219 -7.17 -0.98 14.10
C HIS A 219 -8.19 -2.04 13.71
N LYS A 220 -8.91 -1.84 12.60
CA LYS A 220 -9.86 -2.85 12.12
C LYS A 220 -9.16 -4.13 11.65
N MET A 221 -7.94 -4.06 11.12
CA MET A 221 -7.16 -5.25 10.76
C MET A 221 -6.75 -6.03 12.02
N HIS A 222 -6.32 -5.32 13.05
CA HIS A 222 -6.01 -5.87 14.36
C HIS A 222 -7.22 -6.59 14.98
N GLU A 223 -8.39 -5.93 15.04
CA GLU A 223 -9.64 -6.52 15.51
C GLU A 223 -10.05 -7.81 14.75
N VAL A 224 -9.88 -7.80 13.42
CA VAL A 224 -10.17 -8.97 12.58
C VAL A 224 -9.23 -10.14 12.91
N ALA A 225 -7.95 -9.86 13.11
CA ALA A 225 -6.96 -10.87 13.45
C ALA A 225 -7.21 -11.46 14.84
N GLU A 226 -7.48 -10.63 15.84
CA GLU A 226 -7.82 -11.07 17.21
C GLU A 226 -9.15 -11.84 17.30
N SER A 227 -10.09 -11.61 16.37
CA SER A 227 -11.36 -12.34 16.35
C SER A 227 -11.25 -13.83 16.01
N VAL A 228 -10.06 -14.30 15.61
CA VAL A 228 -9.84 -15.70 15.22
C VAL A 228 -9.74 -16.58 16.47
N PRO A 229 -10.54 -17.65 16.58
CA PRO A 229 -10.42 -18.60 17.69
C PRO A 229 -9.01 -19.20 17.75
N GLY A 230 -8.41 -19.18 18.95
CA GLY A 230 -7.04 -19.66 19.18
C GLY A 230 -5.97 -18.57 19.13
N VAL A 231 -6.32 -17.34 18.72
CA VAL A 231 -5.47 -16.16 18.88
C VAL A 231 -5.66 -15.60 20.28
N GLU A 232 -4.57 -15.47 21.02
CA GLU A 232 -4.54 -14.88 22.36
C GLU A 232 -4.26 -13.37 22.32
N ASN A 233 -3.37 -12.95 21.42
CA ASN A 233 -3.00 -11.55 21.18
C ASN A 233 -2.46 -11.37 19.74
N VAL A 234 -2.48 -10.14 19.23
CA VAL A 234 -1.80 -9.74 18.00
C VAL A 234 -0.98 -8.49 18.28
N HIS A 235 0.31 -8.54 17.97
CA HIS A 235 1.22 -7.40 18.11
C HIS A 235 2.08 -7.20 16.87
N ASP A 236 2.87 -6.13 16.87
CA ASP A 236 3.76 -5.73 15.78
C ASP A 236 3.12 -5.76 14.38
N LEU A 237 1.82 -5.40 14.33
CA LEU A 237 1.08 -5.24 13.08
C LEU A 237 1.66 -4.05 12.32
N ARG A 238 2.44 -4.35 11.29
CA ARG A 238 3.05 -3.38 10.39
C ARG A 238 2.34 -3.47 9.04
N THR A 239 1.91 -2.33 8.56
CA THR A 239 1.27 -2.23 7.25
C THR A 239 2.12 -1.37 6.33
N ARG A 240 2.08 -1.66 5.04
CA ARG A 240 2.66 -0.80 4.01
C ARG A 240 1.80 -0.80 2.76
N GLN A 241 1.84 0.30 2.02
CA GLN A 241 1.24 0.41 0.69
C GLN A 241 2.32 0.23 -0.38
N SER A 242 2.00 -0.52 -1.43
CA SER A 242 2.87 -0.70 -2.58
C SER A 242 2.04 -0.88 -3.85
N ALA A 243 2.14 0.06 -4.77
CA ALA A 243 1.46 0.10 -6.06
C ALA A 243 -0.06 -0.07 -5.97
N GLY A 244 -0.69 0.67 -5.05
CA GLY A 244 -2.12 0.58 -4.77
C GLY A 244 -2.56 -0.70 -4.02
N TRP A 245 -1.63 -1.59 -3.67
CA TRP A 245 -1.88 -2.77 -2.84
C TRP A 245 -1.44 -2.55 -1.40
N ALA A 246 -2.06 -3.29 -0.49
CA ALA A 246 -1.65 -3.34 0.91
C ALA A 246 -0.89 -4.63 1.19
N MET A 247 0.13 -4.53 2.04
CA MET A 247 0.85 -5.66 2.64
C MET A 247 0.82 -5.52 4.15
N VAL A 248 0.75 -6.65 4.85
CA VAL A 248 0.79 -6.69 6.31
C VAL A 248 1.76 -7.74 6.81
N ASP A 249 2.57 -7.32 7.78
CA ASP A 249 3.36 -8.20 8.64
C ASP A 249 2.76 -8.13 10.04
N LEU A 250 2.53 -9.26 10.70
CA LEU A 250 1.97 -9.30 12.05
C LEU A 250 2.51 -10.46 12.87
N HIS A 251 2.52 -10.30 14.19
CA HIS A 251 2.81 -11.38 15.13
C HIS A 251 1.49 -11.85 15.74
N VAL A 252 1.28 -13.17 15.75
CA VAL A 252 0.07 -13.79 16.27
C VAL A 252 0.47 -14.66 17.46
N VAL A 253 0.03 -14.25 18.64
CA VAL A 253 0.24 -15.03 19.86
C VAL A 253 -0.83 -16.10 19.93
N VAL A 254 -0.38 -17.34 20.11
CA VAL A 254 -1.24 -18.52 20.23
C VAL A 254 -0.81 -19.34 21.45
N GLY A 255 -1.63 -20.29 21.87
CA GLY A 255 -1.33 -21.12 23.04
C GLY A 255 0.04 -21.81 22.96
N SER A 256 0.89 -21.58 23.95
CA SER A 256 2.30 -22.01 24.02
C SER A 256 2.57 -23.52 23.89
N ARG A 257 1.54 -24.36 24.08
CA ARG A 257 1.65 -25.83 24.11
C ARG A 257 0.90 -26.52 22.98
N ILE A 258 0.35 -25.76 22.02
CA ILE A 258 -0.25 -26.35 20.82
C ILE A 258 0.81 -26.84 19.84
N SER A 259 0.43 -27.69 18.90
CA SER A 259 1.37 -28.15 17.88
C SER A 259 1.71 -27.02 16.89
N VAL A 260 2.91 -27.04 16.32
CA VAL A 260 3.31 -26.10 15.25
C VAL A 260 2.33 -26.16 14.06
N SER A 261 1.76 -27.33 13.79
CA SER A 261 0.75 -27.51 12.73
C SER A 261 -0.56 -26.78 13.04
N GLU A 262 -1.01 -26.79 14.29
CA GLU A 262 -2.25 -26.13 14.73
C GLU A 262 -2.04 -24.61 14.76
N ALA A 263 -0.94 -24.16 15.36
CA ALA A 263 -0.46 -22.78 15.32
C ALA A 263 -0.43 -22.21 13.90
N HIS A 264 0.15 -22.95 12.95
CA HIS A 264 0.20 -22.54 11.55
C HIS A 264 -1.20 -22.39 10.92
N GLU A 265 -2.14 -23.27 11.25
CA GLU A 265 -3.50 -23.19 10.73
C GLU A 265 -4.29 -22.01 11.31
N ILE A 266 -4.06 -21.67 12.59
CA ILE A 266 -4.61 -20.44 13.21
C ILE A 266 -4.11 -19.20 12.43
N GLY A 267 -2.81 -19.10 12.17
CA GLY A 267 -2.24 -18.01 11.36
C GLY A 267 -2.78 -17.97 9.92
N ASN A 268 -3.02 -19.13 9.30
CA ASN A 268 -3.67 -19.21 7.99
C ASN A 268 -5.11 -18.71 8.02
N GLU A 269 -5.86 -18.97 9.09
CA GLU A 269 -7.21 -18.42 9.27
C GLU A 269 -7.21 -16.91 9.47
N VAL A 270 -6.27 -16.36 10.25
CA VAL A 270 -6.03 -14.91 10.36
C VAL A 270 -5.81 -14.30 8.97
N SER A 271 -4.90 -14.88 8.19
CA SER A 271 -4.61 -14.45 6.83
C SER A 271 -5.85 -14.51 5.91
N ARG A 272 -6.67 -15.57 6.02
CA ARG A 272 -7.91 -15.70 5.24
C ARG A 272 -8.95 -14.65 5.61
N ARG A 273 -9.15 -14.36 6.90
CA ARG A 273 -10.12 -13.34 7.34
C ARG A 273 -9.69 -11.93 6.94
N LEU A 274 -8.39 -11.62 7.09
CA LEU A 274 -7.83 -10.35 6.65
C LEU A 274 -8.03 -10.15 5.15
N ARG A 275 -7.67 -11.14 4.31
CA ARG A 275 -7.84 -11.06 2.84
C ARG A 275 -9.30 -10.94 2.40
N ARG A 276 -10.23 -11.60 3.10
CA ARG A 276 -11.68 -11.48 2.81
C ARG A 276 -12.22 -10.10 3.16
N THR A 277 -11.74 -9.51 4.25
CA THR A 277 -12.19 -8.19 4.74
C THR A 277 -11.54 -7.04 3.96
N TYR A 278 -10.30 -7.23 3.51
CA TYR A 278 -9.50 -6.24 2.79
C TYR A 278 -9.09 -6.78 1.41
N PRO A 279 -9.90 -6.60 0.36
CA PRO A 279 -9.58 -7.11 -0.98
C PRO A 279 -8.30 -6.52 -1.60
N ALA A 280 -7.84 -5.36 -1.12
CA ALA A 280 -6.58 -4.74 -1.55
C ALA A 280 -5.33 -5.37 -0.88
N LEU A 281 -5.52 -6.25 0.11
CA LEU A 281 -4.44 -6.94 0.82
C LEU A 281 -3.90 -8.10 -0.03
N THR A 282 -2.74 -7.89 -0.64
CA THR A 282 -2.11 -8.86 -1.52
C THR A 282 -1.15 -9.78 -0.79
N ASP A 283 -0.49 -9.29 0.25
CA ASP A 283 0.49 -10.06 1.00
C ASP A 283 0.25 -10.00 2.51
N VAL A 284 0.39 -11.15 3.16
CA VAL A 284 0.22 -11.30 4.60
C VAL A 284 1.32 -12.25 5.09
N THR A 285 2.26 -11.70 5.85
CA THR A 285 3.28 -12.48 6.53
C THR A 285 2.95 -12.48 8.01
N PHE A 286 2.76 -13.65 8.58
CA PHE A 286 2.55 -13.77 10.02
C PHE A 286 3.70 -14.53 10.66
N HIS A 287 4.14 -14.07 11.82
CA HIS A 287 4.96 -14.83 12.75
C HIS A 287 4.04 -15.42 13.82
N ILE A 288 4.29 -16.66 14.23
CA ILE A 288 3.57 -17.26 15.35
C ILE A 288 4.43 -17.17 16.59
N ASP A 289 3.90 -16.50 17.62
CA ASP A 289 4.57 -16.38 18.90
C ASP A 289 3.88 -17.28 19.94
N PRO A 290 4.63 -18.09 20.70
CA PRO A 290 4.08 -18.90 21.76
C PRO A 290 3.80 -18.10 23.05
N GLU A 291 4.34 -16.88 23.15
CA GLU A 291 4.21 -15.99 24.30
C GLU A 291 4.24 -14.53 23.83
N ASP A 292 3.63 -13.63 24.59
CA ASP A 292 3.70 -12.20 24.30
C ASP A 292 5.12 -11.65 24.59
N ASP A 293 5.80 -11.24 23.52
CA ASP A 293 7.13 -10.64 23.54
C ASP A 293 7.14 -9.15 23.15
N GLN A 294 5.96 -8.50 23.13
CA GLN A 294 5.84 -7.11 22.75
C GLN A 294 6.79 -6.22 23.56
N GLY A 295 7.64 -5.47 22.84
CA GLY A 295 8.59 -4.54 23.44
C GLY A 295 9.84 -5.18 24.06
N LYS A 296 10.01 -6.51 24.02
CA LYS A 296 11.23 -7.20 24.48
C LYS A 296 12.39 -7.13 23.47
N GLY A 297 12.10 -6.71 22.23
CA GLY A 297 13.06 -6.62 21.15
C GLY A 297 13.28 -7.97 20.46
N ASP A 298 14.16 -8.01 19.46
CA ASP A 298 14.45 -9.20 18.65
C ASP A 298 15.21 -10.27 19.46
N PRO A 299 14.57 -11.42 19.79
CA PRO A 299 15.18 -12.45 20.64
C PRO A 299 16.46 -13.04 20.04
N SER A 300 16.60 -13.02 18.72
CA SER A 300 17.78 -13.55 18.01
C SER A 300 19.07 -12.77 18.29
N ARG A 301 18.97 -11.59 18.91
CA ARG A 301 20.11 -10.76 19.31
C ARG A 301 20.72 -11.15 20.65
N PHE A 302 20.08 -12.04 21.39
CA PHE A 302 20.56 -12.52 22.69
C PHE A 302 21.13 -13.94 22.57
N PRO A 303 21.99 -14.38 23.51
CA PRO A 303 22.44 -15.77 23.56
C PRO A 303 21.24 -16.72 23.64
N GLY A 304 21.14 -17.65 22.69
CA GLY A 304 20.03 -18.59 22.62
C GLY A 304 20.04 -19.64 23.74
N LEU A 305 18.88 -20.26 23.93
CA LEU A 305 18.74 -21.47 24.75
C LEU A 305 19.38 -22.69 24.08
N PRO A 306 19.79 -23.71 24.84
CA PRO A 306 20.35 -24.92 24.24
C PRO A 306 19.36 -25.60 23.31
N LEU A 307 19.86 -26.04 22.16
CA LEU A 307 19.06 -26.79 21.20
C LEU A 307 18.87 -28.23 21.67
N ARG A 308 17.91 -28.93 21.07
CA ARG A 308 17.55 -30.31 21.43
C ARG A 308 18.74 -31.24 21.68
N PRO A 309 19.78 -31.32 20.83
CA PRO A 309 20.90 -32.24 21.07
C PRO A 309 21.68 -31.92 22.36
N ASP A 310 21.85 -30.63 22.68
CA ASP A 310 22.54 -30.18 23.88
C ASP A 310 21.70 -30.46 25.12
N VAL A 311 20.38 -30.25 25.03
CA VAL A 311 19.41 -30.58 26.07
C VAL A 311 19.43 -32.09 26.33
N GLU A 312 19.29 -32.92 25.30
CA GLU A 312 19.30 -34.38 25.43
C GLU A 312 20.61 -34.90 26.03
N THR A 313 21.75 -34.34 25.63
CA THR A 313 23.06 -34.68 26.18
C THR A 313 23.15 -34.30 27.67
N ALA A 314 22.77 -33.06 28.02
CA ALA A 314 22.81 -32.57 29.38
C ALA A 314 21.89 -33.37 30.32
N LEU A 315 20.66 -33.67 29.86
CA LEU A 315 19.71 -34.47 30.63
C LEU A 315 20.16 -35.94 30.72
N GLY A 316 20.67 -36.52 29.64
CA GLY A 316 21.20 -37.89 29.61
C GLY A 316 22.33 -38.10 30.60
N HIS A 317 23.26 -37.14 30.75
CA HIS A 317 24.31 -37.22 31.77
C HIS A 317 23.77 -37.31 33.21
N ARG A 318 22.58 -36.75 33.48
CA ARG A 318 21.98 -36.68 34.81
C ARG A 318 20.98 -37.79 35.06
N TRP A 319 20.24 -38.21 34.04
CA TRP A 319 19.07 -39.09 34.19
C TRP A 319 19.22 -40.46 33.52
N SER A 320 20.29 -40.72 32.76
CA SER A 320 20.48 -42.01 32.06
C SER A 320 20.53 -43.24 32.96
N HIS A 321 20.74 -43.09 34.26
CA HIS A 321 20.71 -44.22 35.21
C HIS A 321 19.29 -44.49 35.76
N LEU A 322 18.33 -43.59 35.52
CA LEU A 322 16.98 -43.71 36.04
C LEU A 322 16.13 -44.62 35.12
N PRO A 323 15.24 -45.46 35.68
CA PRO A 323 14.36 -46.30 34.88
C PRO A 323 13.46 -45.49 33.94
N ILE A 324 12.96 -44.34 34.40
CA ILE A 324 12.07 -43.47 33.62
C ILE A 324 12.72 -42.99 32.32
N TRP A 325 14.03 -42.76 32.31
CA TRP A 325 14.75 -42.31 31.11
C TRP A 325 14.70 -43.35 29.98
N HIS A 326 14.74 -44.63 30.34
CA HIS A 326 14.66 -45.74 29.39
C HIS A 326 13.23 -46.08 28.99
N ALA A 327 12.24 -45.63 29.77
CA ALA A 327 10.82 -45.80 29.48
C ALA A 327 10.23 -44.67 28.62
N LEU A 328 11.03 -43.65 28.26
CA LEU A 328 10.57 -42.54 27.44
C LEU A 328 10.21 -43.00 26.02
N THR A 329 8.97 -42.74 25.63
CA THR A 329 8.53 -42.84 24.23
C THR A 329 8.87 -41.56 23.45
N ALA A 330 8.84 -40.40 24.11
CA ALA A 330 9.23 -39.13 23.50
C ALA A 330 9.69 -38.09 24.54
N LEU A 331 10.51 -37.14 24.06
CA LEU A 331 10.97 -35.97 24.81
C LEU A 331 10.47 -34.70 24.12
N GLN A 332 9.50 -34.02 24.72
CA GLN A 332 8.99 -32.74 24.21
C GLN A 332 9.66 -31.58 24.93
N LEU A 333 10.10 -30.59 24.15
CA LEU A 333 10.80 -29.41 24.66
C LEU A 333 9.94 -28.19 24.40
N HIS A 334 9.80 -27.35 25.41
CA HIS A 334 9.03 -26.10 25.38
C HIS A 334 9.96 -24.94 25.73
N TYR A 335 10.18 -24.05 24.78
CA TYR A 335 11.04 -22.87 24.93
C TYR A 335 10.18 -21.69 25.37
N LEU A 336 10.03 -21.50 26.68
CA LEU A 336 9.10 -20.53 27.28
C LEU A 336 9.80 -19.78 28.41
N ASN A 337 9.50 -18.48 28.57
CA ASN A 337 10.04 -17.61 29.63
C ASN A 337 11.57 -17.68 29.78
N ASP A 338 12.30 -17.67 28.67
CA ASP A 338 13.77 -17.82 28.63
C ASP A 338 14.29 -19.10 29.33
N LYS A 339 13.48 -20.17 29.33
CA LYS A 339 13.81 -21.49 29.85
C LYS A 339 13.41 -22.58 28.87
N VAL A 340 13.97 -23.77 29.07
CA VAL A 340 13.53 -25.00 28.40
C VAL A 340 12.77 -25.85 29.41
N SER A 341 11.45 -25.87 29.29
CA SER A 341 10.59 -26.83 30.00
C SER A 341 10.54 -28.14 29.24
N VAL A 342 10.47 -29.25 29.96
CA VAL A 342 10.65 -30.60 29.41
C VAL A 342 9.47 -31.48 29.80
N SER A 343 8.80 -32.06 28.80
CA SER A 343 7.75 -33.06 29.00
C SER A 343 8.28 -34.44 28.64
N LEU A 344 8.32 -35.29 29.65
CA LEU A 344 8.74 -36.68 29.56
C LEU A 344 7.51 -37.53 29.22
N ILE A 345 7.44 -38.04 27.99
CA ILE A 345 6.30 -38.84 27.53
C ILE A 345 6.63 -40.31 27.76
N ILE A 346 5.73 -41.00 28.47
CA ILE A 346 5.84 -42.43 28.78
C ILE A 346 4.55 -43.16 28.38
N ASP A 347 4.66 -44.45 28.08
CA ASP A 347 3.51 -45.31 27.80
C ASP A 347 2.80 -45.71 29.11
N ASP A 348 1.47 -45.76 29.08
CA ASP A 348 0.64 -46.08 30.26
C ASP A 348 0.74 -47.56 30.67
N ASP A 349 1.20 -48.44 29.79
CA ASP A 349 1.50 -49.86 30.09
C ASP A 349 2.72 -50.06 31.03
N SER A 350 3.30 -48.97 31.54
CA SER A 350 4.41 -49.01 32.50
C SER A 350 3.90 -49.24 33.93
N ASP A 351 4.01 -50.50 34.38
CA ASP A 351 3.93 -51.04 35.76
C ASP A 351 3.25 -50.12 36.82
N ASP A 352 2.04 -50.50 37.28
CA ASP A 352 1.19 -49.81 38.27
C ASP A 352 1.94 -49.37 39.57
N SER A 353 3.14 -49.90 39.81
CA SER A 353 4.03 -49.51 40.91
C SER A 353 4.61 -48.09 40.80
N LEU A 354 4.49 -47.43 39.65
CA LEU A 354 4.98 -46.06 39.41
C LEU A 354 3.98 -44.96 39.83
N ASP A 355 2.70 -45.27 40.02
CA ASP A 355 1.63 -44.25 40.15
C ASP A 355 1.71 -43.37 41.41
N GLU A 356 2.07 -43.93 42.58
CA GLU A 356 2.26 -43.12 43.80
C GLU A 356 3.55 -42.27 43.77
N THR A 357 4.49 -42.57 42.86
CA THR A 357 5.81 -41.89 42.80
C THR A 357 5.80 -40.71 41.82
N LEU A 358 4.86 -40.68 40.86
CA LEU A 358 4.83 -39.74 39.75
C LEU A 358 4.52 -38.29 40.15
N GLU A 359 3.78 -38.05 41.23
CA GLU A 359 3.52 -36.67 41.70
C GLU A 359 4.80 -35.99 42.23
N SER A 360 5.72 -36.76 42.82
CA SER A 360 6.95 -36.21 43.41
C SER A 360 8.15 -36.23 42.44
N LEU A 361 8.08 -37.07 41.40
CA LEU A 361 9.18 -37.35 40.49
C LEU A 361 9.67 -36.13 39.69
N PRO A 362 8.82 -35.24 39.15
CA PRO A 362 9.29 -34.04 38.45
C PRO A 362 10.15 -33.13 39.32
N THR A 363 9.82 -33.02 40.61
CA THR A 363 10.57 -32.21 41.57
C THR A 363 11.93 -32.83 41.88
N GLN A 364 11.99 -34.17 41.99
CA GLN A 364 13.25 -34.90 42.15
C GLN A 364 14.16 -34.74 40.93
N LEU A 365 13.62 -34.92 39.72
CA LEU A 365 14.36 -34.75 38.47
C LEU A 365 14.92 -33.32 38.34
N LYS A 366 14.11 -32.32 38.71
CA LYS A 366 14.53 -30.91 38.73
C LYS A 366 15.65 -30.68 39.74
N SER A 367 15.57 -31.29 40.93
CA SER A 367 16.64 -31.21 41.93
C SER A 367 17.96 -31.83 41.46
N MET A 368 17.91 -32.93 40.68
CA MET A 368 19.10 -33.59 40.12
C MET A 368 19.75 -32.80 38.98
N ALA A 369 19.03 -31.82 38.42
CA ALA A 369 19.47 -30.98 37.31
C ALA A 369 19.49 -29.49 37.68
N ASN A 370 19.66 -29.19 38.98
CA ASN A 370 19.64 -27.82 39.51
C ASN A 370 20.78 -26.93 38.99
N ASP A 371 21.82 -27.53 38.44
CA ASP A 371 22.98 -26.84 37.88
C ASP A 371 22.73 -26.32 36.45
N LEU A 372 21.66 -26.79 35.80
CA LEU A 372 21.22 -26.31 34.49
C LEU A 372 20.38 -25.03 34.66
N SER A 373 21.03 -23.87 34.58
CA SER A 373 20.36 -22.57 34.76
C SER A 373 19.26 -22.29 33.74
N TRP A 374 19.27 -22.96 32.58
CA TRP A 374 18.26 -22.83 31.52
C TRP A 374 17.06 -23.76 31.70
N LEU A 375 17.12 -24.74 32.61
CA LEU A 375 16.07 -25.74 32.79
C LEU A 375 14.85 -25.11 33.49
N GLY A 376 13.69 -25.27 32.86
CA GLY A 376 12.41 -24.73 33.31
C GLY A 376 11.63 -25.72 34.17
N GLU A 377 10.38 -25.97 33.76
CA GLU A 377 9.51 -26.97 34.37
C GLU A 377 9.77 -28.35 33.80
N ILE A 378 9.52 -29.38 34.61
CA ILE A 378 9.53 -30.76 34.16
C ILE A 378 8.13 -31.30 34.42
N GLU A 379 7.58 -31.98 33.44
CA GLU A 379 6.32 -32.70 33.57
C GLU A 379 6.45 -34.10 32.99
N ILE A 380 5.64 -35.02 33.48
CA ILE A 380 5.58 -36.40 32.99
C ILE A 380 4.17 -36.59 32.43
N VAL A 381 4.10 -37.00 31.17
CA VAL A 381 2.85 -37.19 30.45
C VAL A 381 2.72 -38.68 30.13
N LYS A 382 1.71 -39.31 30.73
CA LYS A 382 1.30 -40.66 30.35
C LYS A 382 0.42 -40.60 29.12
N VAL A 383 0.75 -41.41 28.12
CA VAL A 383 -0.08 -41.55 26.92
C VAL A 383 -0.43 -43.02 26.80
N MET A 384 -1.72 -43.32 26.69
CA MET A 384 -2.16 -44.69 26.41
C MET A 384 -1.68 -45.09 25.01
N ALA A 385 -0.98 -46.23 24.91
CA ALA A 385 -0.67 -46.87 23.64
C ALA A 385 -1.92 -46.94 22.73
N ARG A 386 -1.75 -46.57 21.45
CA ARG A 386 -2.81 -46.64 20.43
C ARG A 386 -2.91 -48.02 19.79
#